data_AF-A0A3B9KPP4-F1
#
_entry.id   AF-A0A3B9KPP4-F1
#
_cell.length_a   1.000
_cell.length_b   1.000
_cell.length_c   1.000
_cell.angle_alpha   90.00
_cell.angle_beta   90.00
_cell.angle_gamma   90.00
#
_symmetry.space_group_name_H-M   'P 1'
#
loop_
_entity.id
_entity.type
_entity.pdbx_description
1 polymer ?
#
loop_
_entity_poly.entity_id
_entity_poly.type
_entity_poly.pdbx_seq_one_letter_code
_entity_poly.pdbx_strand_id
1 'polypeptide(L)' 'MYKESANPLIYRDTYNYELPEELIAQYPLKDRDHSRLLTLKRQTGHIDHLTFDVLPDLLQPGDVLVFNETKVISA' A
#
# COMPACT_ATOMS: atom_id res chain seq x y z
N MET A 1 13.56 22.11 -29.39
CA MET A 1 14.43 20.99 -28.99
C MET A 1 14.11 20.64 -27.55
N TYR A 2 13.22 19.67 -27.34
CA TYR A 2 12.95 19.14 -26.01
C TYR A 2 14.16 18.32 -25.56
N LYS A 3 14.78 18.72 -24.43
CA LYS A 3 15.80 17.92 -23.77
C LYS A 3 15.10 16.80 -23.02
N GLU A 4 15.21 15.61 -23.58
CA GLU A 4 14.87 14.34 -22.93
C GLU A 4 15.68 14.26 -21.62
N SER A 5 15.00 14.46 -20.50
CA SER A 5 15.60 14.35 -19.18
C SER A 5 15.74 12.86 -18.91
N ALA A 6 16.98 12.37 -18.84
CA ALA A 6 17.30 10.97 -18.59
C ALA A 6 16.47 10.43 -17.42
N ASN A 7 15.55 9.53 -17.71
CA ASN A 7 14.87 8.72 -16.72
C ASN A 7 15.96 7.82 -16.10
N PRO A 8 16.28 7.92 -14.79
CA PRO A 8 17.23 6.99 -14.19
C PRO A 8 16.69 5.59 -14.45
N LEU A 9 17.50 4.73 -15.05
CA LEU A 9 17.09 3.37 -15.40
C LEU A 9 16.69 2.65 -14.12
N ILE A 10 15.39 2.63 -13.82
CA ILE A 10 14.78 1.87 -12.74
C ILE A 10 15.02 0.40 -13.10
N TYR A 11 16.06 -0.18 -12.51
CA TYR A 11 16.38 -1.58 -12.75
C TYR A 11 15.40 -2.42 -11.96
N ARG A 12 14.67 -3.31 -12.65
CA ARG A 12 13.66 -4.18 -12.02
C ARG A 12 14.18 -4.85 -10.74
N ASP A 13 15.44 -5.27 -10.77
CA ASP A 13 16.04 -6.03 -9.68
C ASP A 13 16.21 -5.23 -8.38
N THR A 14 16.18 -3.89 -8.41
CA THR A 14 16.19 -3.06 -7.18
C THR A 14 14.88 -3.11 -6.40
N TYR A 15 13.86 -3.79 -6.93
CA TYR A 15 12.55 -4.00 -6.30
C TYR A 15 12.26 -5.47 -6.00
N ASN A 16 13.24 -6.36 -6.22
CA ASN A 16 13.11 -7.78 -5.87
C ASN A 16 13.34 -7.96 -4.36
N TYR A 17 12.55 -8.84 -3.76
CA TYR A 17 12.72 -9.32 -2.39
C TYR A 17 12.30 -10.79 -2.31
N GLU A 18 12.79 -11.51 -1.31
CA GLU A 18 12.37 -12.89 -1.05
C GLU A 18 10.97 -12.89 -0.44
N LEU A 19 10.02 -13.54 -1.13
CA LEU A 19 8.64 -13.72 -0.66
C LEU A 19 8.32 -15.21 -0.63
N PRO A 20 8.35 -15.85 0.55
CA PRO A 20 7.87 -17.22 0.72
C PRO A 20 6.41 -17.36 0.28
N GLU A 21 6.09 -18.40 -0.47
CA GLU A 21 4.75 -18.61 -1.06
C GLU A 21 3.66 -18.71 0.01
N GLU A 22 3.98 -19.28 1.17
CA GLU A 22 3.07 -19.43 2.31
C GLU A 22 2.62 -18.08 2.92
N LEU A 23 3.36 -17.00 2.67
CA LEU A 23 2.99 -15.65 3.11
C LEU A 23 2.05 -14.95 2.14
N ILE A 24 1.78 -15.54 0.97
CA ILE A 24 0.80 -15.04 0.00
C ILE A 24 -0.59 -15.54 0.41
N ALA A 25 -1.41 -14.61 0.94
CA ALA A 25 -2.77 -14.91 1.34
C ALA A 25 -3.60 -15.42 0.13
N GLN A 26 -4.09 -16.65 0.23
CA GLN A 26 -4.93 -17.28 -0.81
C GLN A 26 -6.39 -16.83 -0.72
N TYR A 27 -6.83 -16.46 0.48
CA TYR A 27 -8.17 -15.97 0.78
C TYR A 27 -8.08 -14.80 1.74
N PRO A 28 -9.02 -13.84 1.67
CA PRO A 28 -9.10 -12.79 2.67
C PRO A 28 -9.47 -13.38 4.04
N LEU A 29 -9.17 -12.64 5.10
CA LEU A 29 -9.73 -12.94 6.42
C LEU A 29 -11.26 -12.84 6.38
N LYS A 30 -11.92 -13.62 7.25
CA LYS A 30 -13.38 -13.60 7.41
C LYS A 30 -13.87 -12.20 7.78
N ASP A 31 -13.21 -11.58 8.75
CA ASP A 31 -13.43 -10.20 9.16
C ASP A 31 -12.26 -9.38 8.59
N ARG A 32 -12.57 -8.53 7.59
CA ARG A 32 -11.56 -7.89 6.74
C ARG A 32 -10.73 -6.83 7.48
N ASP A 33 -11.38 -6.13 8.40
CA ASP A 33 -10.79 -5.10 9.26
C ASP A 33 -9.85 -5.66 10.34
N HIS A 34 -9.90 -6.96 10.64
CA HIS A 34 -8.91 -7.61 11.51
C HIS A 34 -7.60 -7.98 10.81
N SER A 35 -7.37 -7.52 9.57
CA SER A 35 -6.09 -7.71 8.89
C SER A 35 -4.96 -6.90 9.54
N ARG A 36 -3.71 -7.35 9.37
CA ARG A 36 -2.53 -6.63 9.87
C ARG A 36 -2.34 -5.34 9.08
N LEU A 37 -1.99 -4.26 9.77
CA LEU A 37 -1.63 -2.96 9.22
C LEU A 37 -0.17 -2.65 9.59
N LEU A 38 0.73 -2.57 8.60
CA LEU A 38 2.08 -2.04 8.80
C LEU A 38 2.06 -0.54 8.59
N THR A 39 2.51 0.23 9.57
CA THR A 39 2.67 1.69 9.43
C THR A 39 4.15 2.03 9.26
N LEU A 40 4.43 3.04 8.42
CA LEU A 40 5.78 3.52 8.16
C LEU A 40 5.78 5.05 8.22
N LYS A 41 6.48 5.62 9.19
CA LYS A 41 6.68 7.08 9.29
C LYS A 41 7.78 7.51 8.32
N ARG A 42 7.39 8.03 7.15
CA ARG A 42 8.31 8.40 6.05
C ARG A 42 9.50 9.27 6.49
N GLN A 43 9.32 10.22 7.41
CA GLN A 43 10.41 11.11 7.83
C GLN A 43 11.46 10.42 8.70
N THR A 44 11.08 9.39 9.45
CA THR A 44 11.95 8.75 10.45
C THR A 44 12.34 7.31 10.10
N GLY A 45 11.62 6.70 9.17
CA GLY A 45 11.72 5.26 8.88
C GLY A 45 11.14 4.37 9.98
N HIS A 46 10.49 4.94 11.00
CA HIS A 46 9.91 4.15 12.08
C HIS A 46 8.77 3.27 11.57
N ILE A 47 8.84 1.98 11.90
CA ILE A 47 7.87 0.95 11.54
C ILE A 47 7.09 0.55 12.79
N ASP A 48 5.78 0.40 12.63
CA ASP A 48 4.90 -0.16 13.65
C ASP A 48 3.94 -1.19 13.05
N HIS A 49 3.41 -2.06 13.90
CA HIS A 49 2.50 -3.15 13.53
C HIS A 49 1.19 -3.05 14.31
N LEU A 50 0.10 -2.82 13.58
CA LEU A 50 -1.24 -2.64 14.11
C LEU A 50 -2.22 -3.60 13.43
N THR A 51 -3.50 -3.47 13.75
CA THR A 51 -4.64 -4.07 13.02
C THR A 51 -5.35 -3.00 12.21
N PHE A 52 -6.08 -3.38 11.15
CA PHE A 52 -6.67 -2.41 10.22
C PHE A 52 -7.88 -1.67 10.82
N ASP A 53 -8.57 -2.27 11.78
CA ASP A 53 -9.68 -1.70 12.54
C ASP A 53 -9.31 -0.40 13.28
N VAL A 54 -8.05 -0.19 13.66
CA VAL A 54 -7.56 1.05 14.28
C VAL A 54 -7.23 2.17 13.29
N LEU A 55 -7.38 1.96 11.97
CA LEU A 55 -7.11 2.99 10.96
C LEU A 55 -7.80 4.33 11.25
N PRO A 56 -9.07 4.40 11.70
CA PRO A 56 -9.72 5.67 12.01
C PRO A 56 -8.97 6.50 13.07
N ASP A 57 -8.31 5.86 14.03
CA ASP A 57 -7.56 6.52 15.10
C ASP A 57 -6.25 7.15 14.60
N LEU A 58 -5.79 6.77 13.40
CA LEU A 58 -4.58 7.31 12.76
C LEU A 58 -4.86 8.57 11.94
N LEU A 59 -6.12 8.92 11.72
CA LEU A 59 -6.54 10.05 10.89
C LEU A 59 -6.78 11.30 11.73
N GLN A 60 -6.51 12.46 11.14
CA GLN A 60 -6.77 13.75 11.75
C GLN A 60 -8.02 14.41 11.15
N PRO A 61 -8.72 15.27 11.92
CA PRO A 61 -9.78 16.09 11.36
C PRO A 61 -9.28 16.91 10.16
N GLY A 62 -9.93 16.75 9.01
CA GLY A 62 -9.55 17.39 7.76
C GLY A 62 -8.85 16.47 6.75
N ASP A 63 -8.44 15.26 7.16
CA ASP A 63 -7.94 14.25 6.23
C ASP A 63 -9.04 13.78 5.27
N VAL A 64 -8.65 13.45 4.03
CA VAL A 64 -9.54 12.95 2.99
C VAL A 64 -9.12 11.55 2.59
N LEU A 65 -10.03 10.58 2.80
CA LEU A 65 -9.88 9.23 2.27
C LEU A 65 -10.49 9.16 0.88
N VAL A 66 -9.65 8.84 -0.12
CA VAL A 66 -10.08 8.65 -1.50
C VAL A 66 -10.21 7.16 -1.77
N PHE A 67 -11.43 6.72 -2.08
CA PHE A 67 -11.72 5.34 -2.44
C PHE A 67 -11.94 5.20 -3.95
N ASN A 68 -11.43 4.12 -4.52
CA ASN A 68 -11.70 3.78 -5.91
C ASN A 68 -12.93 2.88 -6.02
N GLU A 69 -14.01 3.40 -6.59
CA GLU A 69 -15.20 2.62 -6.95
C GLU A 69 -15.16 2.28 -8.44
N THR A 70 -14.82 1.03 -8.77
CA THR A 70 -14.78 0.57 -10.16
C THR A 70 -16.19 0.23 -10.66
N LYS A 71 -16.56 0.73 -11.84
CA LYS A 71 -17.82 0.40 -12.53
C LYS A 71 -17.50 -0.25 -13.88
N VAL A 72 -18.14 -1.38 -14.15
CA VAL A 72 -18.04 -2.05 -15.46
C VAL A 72 -18.93 -1.30 -16.45
N ILE A 73 -18.35 -0.89 -17.57
CA ILE A 73 -19.11 -0.41 -18.72
C ILE A 73 -19.26 -1.60 -19.66
N SER A 74 -20.50 -2.05 -19.86
CA SER A 74 -20.81 -3.06 -20.88
C SER A 74 -20.79 -2.38 -22.25
N ALA A 75 -19.91 -2.85 -23.14
CA ALA A 75 -19.82 -2.43 -24.53
C ALA A 75 -20.09 -3.62 -25.46
#